data_AF-A0A1C6URW2-F1
#
_entry.id   AF-A0A1C6URW2-F1
#
_cell.length_a   1.000
_cell.length_b   1.000
_cell.length_c   1.000
_cell.angle_alpha   90.00
_cell.angle_beta   90.00
_cell.angle_gamma   90.00
#
_symmetry.space_group_name_H-M   'P 1'
#
loop_
_entity.id
_entity.type
_entity.pdbx_description
1 polymer ?
#
loop_
_entity_poly.entity_id
_entity_poly.type
_entity_poly.pdbx_seq_one_letter_code
_entity_poly.pdbx_strand_id
1 'polypeptide(L)'
;MSDPNETFVNPDGARDGARQLAAAGSTLASRWARHAATISSLNASAPWGTDEPGKEFNKHYLNGDDAPATNVLTGGKTIVDLVKVLGPDVTNAVDGTVEVDDTVDKWFGGKDK
;
A
#
# COMPACT_ATOMS: atom_id res chain seq x y z
N MET A 1 -12.86 -32.96 -16.21
CA MET A 1 -13.07 -31.57 -16.65
C MET A 1 -13.68 -30.87 -15.46
N SER A 2 -12.98 -29.90 -14.87
CA SER A 2 -13.49 -29.09 -13.76
C SER A 2 -14.57 -28.13 -14.30
N ASP A 3 -15.67 -28.01 -13.56
CA ASP A 3 -16.85 -27.21 -13.90
C ASP A 3 -16.47 -25.70 -13.90
N PRO A 4 -16.96 -24.86 -14.84
CA PRO A 4 -16.61 -23.42 -14.89
C PRO A 4 -17.02 -22.60 -13.65
N ASN A 5 -17.79 -23.20 -12.74
CA ASN A 5 -18.23 -22.59 -11.47
C ASN A 5 -17.28 -22.87 -10.30
N GLU A 6 -16.24 -23.68 -10.48
CA GLU A 6 -15.25 -23.97 -9.44
C GLU A 6 -13.99 -23.10 -9.63
N THR A 7 -14.06 -21.86 -9.14
CA THR A 7 -12.87 -20.99 -9.10
C THR A 7 -12.03 -21.36 -7.88
N PHE A 8 -11.23 -22.41 -7.98
CA PHE A 8 -10.28 -22.76 -6.93
C PHE A 8 -9.09 -21.79 -6.96
N VAL A 9 -8.87 -21.10 -5.84
CA VAL A 9 -7.66 -20.30 -5.63
C VAL A 9 -6.48 -21.26 -5.48
N ASN A 10 -5.39 -21.04 -6.23
CA ASN A 10 -4.11 -21.70 -5.95
C ASN A 10 -3.47 -21.01 -4.73
N PRO A 11 -3.49 -21.60 -3.52
CA PRO A 11 -3.11 -20.89 -2.31
C PRO A 11 -1.61 -20.59 -2.27
N ASP A 12 -0.79 -21.50 -2.79
CA ASP A 12 0.66 -21.32 -2.82
C ASP A 12 1.05 -20.21 -3.80
N GLY A 13 0.43 -20.19 -4.99
CA GLY A 13 0.61 -19.11 -5.95
C GLY A 13 0.14 -17.75 -5.40
N ALA A 14 -0.98 -17.74 -4.68
CA ALA A 14 -1.49 -16.52 -4.06
C ALA A 14 -0.58 -16.03 -2.91
N ARG A 15 -0.07 -16.92 -2.07
CA ARG A 15 0.91 -16.61 -1.02
C ARG A 15 2.21 -16.07 -1.60
N ASP A 16 2.71 -16.65 -2.69
CA ASP A 16 3.91 -16.15 -3.36
C ASP A 16 3.71 -14.76 -3.97
N GLY A 17 2.56 -14.53 -4.61
CA GLY A 17 2.18 -13.18 -5.07
C GLY A 17 2.09 -12.18 -3.92
N ALA A 18 1.49 -12.58 -2.80
CA ALA A 18 1.36 -11.75 -1.61
C ALA A 18 2.72 -11.39 -0.99
N ARG A 19 3.68 -12.33 -0.96
CA ARG A 19 5.07 -12.06 -0.55
C ARG A 19 5.76 -11.04 -1.45
N GLN A 20 5.56 -11.15 -2.77
CA GLN A 20 6.11 -10.19 -3.73
C GLN A 20 5.50 -8.79 -3.54
N LEU A 21 4.18 -8.71 -3.32
CA LEU A 21 3.49 -7.46 -3.01
C LEU A 21 4.02 -6.83 -1.71
N ALA A 22 4.21 -7.63 -0.65
CA ALA A 22 4.78 -7.15 0.61
C ALA A 22 6.19 -6.59 0.43
N ALA A 23 7.05 -7.29 -0.35
CA ALA A 23 8.40 -6.82 -0.66
C ALA A 23 8.40 -5.53 -1.49
N ALA A 24 7.51 -5.43 -2.49
CA ALA A 24 7.34 -4.24 -3.30
C ALA A 24 6.85 -3.05 -2.46
N GLY A 25 5.85 -3.27 -1.59
CA GLY A 25 5.32 -2.26 -0.67
C GLY A 25 6.36 -1.76 0.33
N SER A 26 7.18 -2.65 0.89
CA SER A 26 8.30 -2.28 1.76
C SER A 26 9.36 -1.44 1.03
N THR A 27 9.69 -1.83 -0.21
CA THR A 27 10.63 -1.08 -1.06
C THR A 27 10.08 0.30 -1.39
N LEU A 28 8.81 0.39 -1.77
CA LEU A 28 8.13 1.65 -2.05
C LEU A 28 8.12 2.56 -0.82
N ALA A 29 7.77 2.04 0.35
CA ALA A 29 7.76 2.79 1.60
C ALA A 29 9.14 3.34 1.96
N SER A 30 10.18 2.53 1.81
CA SER A 30 11.57 2.94 2.06
C SER A 30 12.03 4.04 1.12
N ARG A 31 11.67 3.96 -0.18
CA ARG A 31 11.99 4.99 -1.17
C ARG A 31 11.20 6.26 -0.94
N TRP A 32 9.90 6.14 -0.66
CA TRP A 32 9.05 7.28 -0.36
C TRP A 32 9.55 8.05 0.86
N ALA A 33 9.90 7.38 1.95
CA ALA A 33 10.43 8.03 3.14
C ALA A 33 11.67 8.90 2.82
N ARG A 34 12.57 8.41 1.97
CA ARG A 34 13.74 9.18 1.50
C ARG A 34 13.34 10.39 0.68
N HIS A 35 12.45 10.22 -0.29
CA HIS A 35 11.98 11.33 -1.14
C HIS A 35 11.19 12.37 -0.36
N ALA A 36 10.29 11.95 0.52
CA ALA A 36 9.52 12.83 1.40
C ALA A 36 10.44 13.65 2.32
N ALA A 37 11.50 13.04 2.87
CA ALA A 37 12.51 13.76 3.65
C ALA A 37 13.25 14.81 2.81
N THR A 38 13.68 14.45 1.58
CA THR A 38 14.32 15.40 0.65
C THR A 38 13.40 16.57 0.31
N ILE A 39 12.14 16.29 -0.04
CA ILE A 39 11.13 17.32 -0.36
C ILE A 39 10.93 18.23 0.85
N SER A 40 10.75 17.67 2.04
CA SER A 40 10.58 18.44 3.27
C SER A 40 11.78 19.34 3.55
N SER A 41 13.00 18.82 3.36
CA SER A 41 14.23 19.60 3.51
C SER A 41 14.34 20.75 2.51
N LEU A 42 13.97 20.51 1.25
CA LEU A 42 13.97 21.56 0.22
C LEU A 42 12.93 22.64 0.56
N ASN A 43 11.72 22.23 0.93
CA ASN A 43 10.64 23.14 1.30
C ASN A 43 10.98 23.99 2.54
N ALA A 44 11.66 23.42 3.54
CA ALA A 44 12.10 24.14 4.74
C ALA A 44 13.08 25.29 4.43
N SER A 45 13.80 25.23 3.31
CA SER A 45 14.72 26.29 2.89
C SER A 45 14.03 27.50 2.23
N ALA A 46 12.69 27.47 2.08
CA ALA A 46 11.91 28.51 1.40
C ALA A 46 12.54 28.91 0.04
N PRO A 47 12.69 27.95 -0.90
CA PRO A 47 13.63 28.05 -2.03
C PRO A 47 13.23 29.12 -3.06
N TRP A 48 12.01 29.65 -2.96
CA TRP A 48 11.43 30.60 -3.92
C TRP A 48 11.80 32.06 -3.65
N GLY A 49 12.70 32.31 -2.70
CA GLY A 49 13.23 33.65 -2.42
C GLY A 49 12.47 34.40 -1.32
N THR A 50 13.07 35.51 -0.89
CA THR A 50 12.56 36.38 0.18
C THR A 50 12.03 37.71 -0.33
N ASP A 51 12.01 37.90 -1.65
CA ASP A 51 11.36 39.02 -2.31
C ASP A 51 9.82 38.86 -2.25
N GLU A 52 9.10 39.90 -2.66
CA GLU A 52 7.64 39.91 -2.56
C GLU A 52 6.98 38.76 -3.33
N PRO A 53 7.37 38.47 -4.59
CA PRO A 53 6.84 37.30 -5.31
C PRO A 53 7.18 35.97 -4.63
N GLY A 54 8.41 35.79 -4.13
CA GLY A 54 8.83 34.58 -3.43
C GLY A 54 8.06 34.34 -2.13
N LYS A 55 7.81 35.40 -1.35
CA LYS A 55 6.99 35.34 -0.13
C LYS A 55 5.54 34.95 -0.43
N GLU A 56 4.91 35.57 -1.42
CA GLU A 56 3.54 35.24 -1.79
C GLU A 56 3.45 33.81 -2.35
N PHE A 57 4.44 33.34 -3.12
CA PHE A 57 4.48 31.94 -3.54
C PHE A 57 4.60 30.99 -2.34
N ASN A 58 5.58 31.22 -1.44
CA ASN A 58 5.78 30.40 -0.26
C ASN A 58 4.52 30.32 0.61
N LYS A 59 3.79 31.42 0.76
CA LYS A 59 2.52 31.50 1.50
C LYS A 59 1.45 30.57 0.94
N HIS A 60 1.34 30.42 -0.38
CA HIS A 60 0.34 29.55 -1.00
C HIS A 60 0.83 28.12 -1.23
N TYR A 61 2.14 27.93 -1.38
CA TYR A 61 2.73 26.63 -1.70
C TYR A 61 3.10 25.81 -0.45
N LEU A 62 3.63 26.46 0.59
CA LEU A 62 4.15 25.83 1.80
C LEU A 62 3.20 25.89 3.00
N ASN A 63 2.37 26.93 3.09
CA ASN A 63 1.59 27.22 4.28
C ASN A 63 0.10 26.94 4.08
N GLY A 64 -0.56 26.39 5.12
CA GLY A 64 -1.98 26.04 5.12
C GLY A 64 -2.23 24.54 5.03
N ASP A 65 -3.42 24.12 5.44
CA ASP A 65 -3.79 22.69 5.51
C ASP A 65 -3.91 22.06 4.11
N ASP A 66 -4.32 22.83 3.10
CA ASP A 66 -4.43 22.42 1.70
C ASP A 66 -3.25 22.87 0.83
N ALA A 67 -2.12 23.22 1.45
CA ALA A 67 -0.93 23.64 0.71
C ALA A 67 -0.47 22.52 -0.24
N PRO A 68 -0.15 22.82 -1.52
CA PRO A 68 0.32 21.83 -2.47
C PRO A 68 1.48 20.98 -1.97
N ALA A 69 2.45 21.57 -1.25
CA ALA A 69 3.56 20.84 -0.65
C ALA A 69 3.09 19.78 0.37
N THR A 70 2.16 20.16 1.25
CA THR A 70 1.54 19.25 2.23
C THR A 70 0.74 18.16 1.53
N ASN A 71 -0.04 18.51 0.52
CA ASN A 71 -0.88 17.56 -0.22
C ASN A 71 -0.07 16.47 -0.94
N VAL A 72 1.09 16.82 -1.51
CA VAL A 72 1.99 15.84 -2.11
C VAL A 72 2.54 14.87 -1.06
N LEU A 73 2.99 15.40 0.08
CA LEU A 73 3.57 14.58 1.15
C LEU A 73 2.53 13.65 1.80
N THR A 74 1.36 14.19 2.12
CA THR A 74 0.26 13.43 2.74
C THR A 74 -0.36 12.46 1.75
N GLY A 75 -0.66 12.89 0.52
CA GLY A 75 -1.23 12.03 -0.51
C GLY A 75 -0.31 10.87 -0.90
N GLY A 76 0.99 11.15 -1.07
CA GLY A 76 1.96 10.09 -1.33
C GLY A 76 2.10 9.12 -0.17
N LYS A 77 2.06 9.61 1.08
CA LYS A 77 2.03 8.73 2.27
C LYS A 77 0.81 7.82 2.27
N THR A 78 -0.38 8.33 1.98
CA THR A 78 -1.61 7.54 1.91
C THR A 78 -1.49 6.39 0.90
N ILE A 79 -1.01 6.66 -0.31
CA ILE A 79 -0.82 5.62 -1.34
C ILE A 79 0.19 4.57 -0.88
N VAL A 80 1.31 5.01 -0.31
CA VAL A 80 2.39 4.14 0.15
C VAL A 80 1.92 3.23 1.28
N ASP A 81 1.17 3.77 2.25
CA ASP A 81 0.64 2.99 3.37
C ASP A 81 -0.35 1.92 2.87
N LEU A 82 -1.22 2.26 1.90
CA LEU A 82 -2.12 1.30 1.25
C LEU A 82 -1.34 0.17 0.56
N VAL A 83 -0.35 0.51 -0.26
CA VAL A 83 0.44 -0.50 -0.99
C VAL A 83 1.25 -1.39 -0.04
N LYS A 84 1.73 -0.83 1.07
CA LYS A 84 2.49 -1.57 2.08
C LYS A 84 1.69 -2.70 2.74
N VAL A 85 0.38 -2.54 2.89
CA VAL A 85 -0.48 -3.52 3.56
C VAL A 85 -1.12 -4.56 2.61
N LEU A 86 -1.10 -4.32 1.29
CA LEU A 86 -1.70 -5.24 0.31
C LEU A 86 -1.19 -6.68 0.41
N GLY A 87 0.12 -6.88 0.51
CA GLY A 87 0.70 -8.23 0.65
C GLY A 87 0.21 -8.96 1.90
N PRO A 88 0.33 -8.37 3.10
CA PRO A 88 -0.27 -8.89 4.32
C PRO A 88 -1.78 -9.18 4.21
N ASP A 89 -2.56 -8.26 3.64
CA ASP A 89 -4.02 -8.42 3.53
C ASP A 89 -4.39 -9.60 2.63
N VAL A 90 -3.71 -9.76 1.49
CA VAL A 90 -3.90 -10.91 0.60
C VAL A 90 -3.49 -12.21 1.28
N THR A 91 -2.37 -12.22 2.03
CA THR A 91 -1.93 -13.42 2.78
C THR A 91 -3.00 -13.86 3.78
N ASN A 92 -3.50 -12.91 4.58
CA ASN A 92 -4.53 -13.17 5.58
C ASN A 92 -5.84 -13.68 4.94
N ALA A 93 -6.23 -13.12 3.80
CA ALA A 93 -7.43 -13.56 3.08
C ALA A 93 -7.29 -14.99 2.53
N VAL A 94 -6.12 -15.33 1.99
CA VAL A 94 -5.82 -16.68 1.48
C VAL A 94 -5.81 -17.69 2.62
N ASP A 95 -5.10 -17.39 3.71
CA ASP A 95 -4.99 -18.30 4.85
C ASP A 95 -6.37 -18.51 5.52
N GLY A 96 -7.18 -17.47 5.66
CA GLY A 96 -8.56 -17.60 6.16
C GLY A 96 -9.46 -18.44 5.24
N THR A 97 -9.28 -18.36 3.93
CA THR A 97 -10.06 -19.17 2.97
C THR A 97 -9.66 -20.66 3.07
N VAL A 98 -8.36 -20.94 3.11
CA VAL A 98 -7.85 -22.32 3.25
C VAL A 98 -8.28 -22.94 4.58
N GLU A 99 -8.23 -22.17 5.68
CA GLU A 99 -8.69 -22.66 6.99
C GLU A 99 -10.18 -23.03 7.01
N VAL A 100 -11.02 -22.25 6.32
CA VAL A 100 -12.44 -22.55 6.17
C VAL A 100 -12.64 -23.82 5.37
N ASP A 101 -11.95 -23.98 4.23
CA ASP A 101 -12.05 -25.18 3.38
C ASP A 101 -11.56 -26.43 4.12
N ASP A 102 -10.43 -26.37 4.82
CA ASP A 102 -9.92 -27.45 5.67
C ASP A 102 -10.89 -27.82 6.79
N THR A 103 -11.59 -26.84 7.34
CA THR A 103 -12.62 -27.07 8.38
C THR A 103 -13.85 -27.71 7.77
N VAL A 104 -14.34 -27.24 6.62
CA VAL A 104 -15.47 -27.84 5.92
C VAL A 104 -15.15 -29.30 5.54
N ASP A 105 -13.96 -29.58 5.02
CA ASP A 105 -13.53 -30.94 4.70
C ASP A 105 -13.43 -31.82 5.96
N LYS A 106 -12.89 -31.30 7.07
CA LYS A 106 -12.85 -32.05 8.35
C LYS A 106 -14.23 -32.36 8.93
N TRP A 107 -15.21 -31.46 8.76
CA TRP A 107 -16.53 -31.58 9.40
C TRP A 107 -17.58 -32.24 8.50
N PHE A 108 -17.43 -32.13 7.18
CA PHE A 108 -18.40 -32.61 6.19
C PHE A 108 -17.79 -33.51 5.12
N GLY A 109 -16.45 -33.57 5.00
CA GLY A 109 -15.70 -34.48 4.13
C GLY A 109 -15.57 -35.89 4.72
N GLY A 110 -16.71 -36.49 5.04
CA GLY A 110 -16.79 -37.94 5.08
C GLY A 110 -16.54 -38.48 3.68
N LYS A 111 -15.41 -39.17 3.49
CA LYS A 111 -15.25 -40.11 2.37
C LYS A 111 -16.29 -41.22 2.50
N ASP A 112 -17.51 -40.97 2.04
CA ASP A 112 -18.47 -42.02 1.76
C ASP A 112 -18.51 -42.30 0.26
N LYS A 113 -17.75 -43.35 -0.09
CA LYS A 113 -17.78 -44.24 -1.28
C LYS A 113 -17.31 -43.71 -2.63
#